data_AF-A0A7G9L648-F1
#
_entry.id   AF-A0A7G9L648-F1
#
_cell.length_a   1.000
_cell.length_b   1.000
_cell.length_c   1.000
_cell.angle_alpha   90.00
_cell.angle_beta   90.00
_cell.angle_gamma   90.00
#
_symmetry.space_group_name_H-M   'P 1'
#
loop_
_entity.id
_entity.type
_entity.pdbx_description
1 polymer ?
#
loop_
_entity_poly.entity_id
_entity_poly.type
_entity_poly.pdbx_seq_one_letter_code
_entity_poly.pdbx_strand_id
1 'polypeptide(L)' 'MILPDHTCPYGVRSKEMLDSEGIEFEDNILESREQTDAFKEEHGVSTTPQLFVDGERIGGSTEVEQWIKSRTEVAPE' A
#
# COMPACT_ATOMS: atom_id res chain seq x y z
N MET A 1 -0.40 -2.69 -6.19
CA MET A 1 -0.77 -3.90 -6.95
C MET A 1 0.11 -3.93 -8.17
N ILE A 2 1.07 -4.86 -8.20
CA ILE A 2 1.89 -5.13 -9.36
C ILE A 2 1.23 -6.35 -10.01
N LEU A 3 0.47 -6.12 -11.06
CA LEU A 3 0.27 -7.20 -12.03
C LEU A 3 1.55 -7.22 -12.88
N PRO A 4 2.02 -8.38 -13.36
CA PRO A 4 3.22 -8.47 -14.20
C PRO A 4 3.17 -7.59 -15.46
N ASP A 5 2.00 -7.07 -15.82
CA ASP A 5 1.75 -6.15 -16.94
C ASP A 5 1.26 -4.75 -16.52
N HIS A 6 0.94 -4.53 -15.23
CA HIS A 6 0.38 -3.26 -14.74
C HIS A 6 0.95 -2.87 -13.38
N THR A 7 1.92 -1.98 -13.43
CA THR A 7 2.46 -1.26 -12.27
C THR A 7 1.49 -0.16 -11.88
N CYS A 8 0.77 -0.28 -10.74
CA CYS A 8 -0.04 0.83 -10.25
C CYS A 8 0.87 2.02 -9.90
N PRO A 9 0.70 3.19 -10.55
CA PRO A 9 1.59 4.33 -10.35
C PRO A 9 1.60 4.83 -8.89
N TYR A 10 0.46 4.70 -8.21
CA TYR A 10 0.34 5.05 -6.80
C TYR A 10 1.13 4.13 -5.87
N GLY A 11 1.15 2.83 -6.14
CA GLY A 11 1.89 1.86 -5.32
C GLY A 11 3.41 2.05 -5.43
N VAL A 12 3.90 2.36 -6.63
CA VAL A 12 5.31 2.72 -6.86
C VAL A 12 5.67 3.97 -6.11
N ARG A 13 4.84 5.03 -6.23
CA ARG A 13 5.10 6.29 -5.53
C ARG A 13 5.16 6.11 -4.02
N SER A 14 4.26 5.32 -3.44
CA SER A 14 4.31 4.98 -2.02
C SER A 14 5.55 4.18 -1.65
N LYS A 15 5.93 3.20 -2.47
CA LYS A 15 7.14 2.39 -2.27
C LYS A 15 8.40 3.26 -2.28
N GLU A 16 8.54 4.16 -3.24
CA GLU A 16 9.68 5.09 -3.33
C GLU A 16 9.72 6.07 -2.16
N MET A 17 8.57 6.55 -1.69
CA MET A 17 8.51 7.40 -0.50
C MET A 17 8.95 6.64 0.77
N LEU A 18 8.47 5.40 0.96
CA LEU A 18 8.87 4.58 2.10
C LEU A 18 10.37 4.25 2.06
N ASP A 19 10.90 3.90 0.89
CA ASP A 19 12.32 3.65 0.67
C ASP A 19 13.17 4.90 0.96
N SER A 20 12.74 6.07 0.46
CA SER A 20 13.43 7.35 0.70
C SER A 20 13.43 7.76 2.18
N GLU A 21 12.38 7.43 2.92
CA GLU A 21 12.29 7.68 4.36
C GLU A 21 12.99 6.59 5.20
N GLY A 22 13.53 5.54 4.57
CA GLY A 22 14.19 4.42 5.24
C GLY A 22 13.23 3.52 6.03
N ILE A 23 11.96 3.46 5.63
CA ILE A 23 10.93 2.66 6.29
C ILE A 23 10.94 1.25 5.68
N GLU A 24 11.11 0.22 6.51
CA GLU A 24 10.92 -1.17 6.08
C GLU A 24 9.46 -1.43 5.72
N PHE A 25 9.22 -1.94 4.52
CA PHE A 25 7.91 -2.35 4.04
C PHE A 25 8.00 -3.70 3.33
N GLU A 26 6.91 -4.45 3.34
CA GLU A 26 6.81 -5.72 2.62
C GLU A 26 5.78 -5.60 1.49
N ASP A 27 6.22 -5.81 0.24
CA ASP A 27 5.31 -5.82 -0.89
C ASP A 27 4.68 -7.20 -1.09
N ASN A 28 3.39 -7.30 -0.72
CA ASN A 28 2.58 -8.48 -0.95
C ASN A 28 1.89 -8.36 -2.31
N ILE A 29 2.48 -9.00 -3.32
CA ILE A 29 1.97 -8.97 -4.70
C ILE A 29 0.84 -9.99 -4.85
N LEU A 30 -0.34 -9.50 -5.23
CA LEU A 30 -1.48 -10.33 -5.61
C LEU A 30 -1.40 -10.57 -7.12
N GLU A 31 -0.90 -11.75 -7.52
CA GLU A 31 -0.58 -12.10 -8.91
C GLU A 31 -1.81 -12.58 -9.67
N SER A 32 -2.81 -13.10 -8.94
CA SER A 32 -4.03 -13.69 -9.51
C SER A 32 -5.30 -13.06 -8.97
N ARG A 33 -6.37 -13.17 -9.77
CA ARG A 33 -7.70 -12.74 -9.36
C ARG A 33 -8.21 -13.51 -8.15
N GLU A 34 -7.92 -14.81 -8.06
CA GLU A 34 -8.24 -15.64 -6.89
C GLU A 34 -7.54 -15.13 -5.62
N GLN A 35 -6.26 -14.79 -5.69
CA GLN A 35 -5.55 -14.18 -4.55
C GLN A 35 -6.17 -12.84 -4.17
N THR A 36 -6.54 -12.03 -5.16
CA THR A 36 -7.23 -10.76 -4.91
C THR A 36 -8.58 -10.96 -4.24
N ASP A 37 -9.37 -11.94 -4.67
CA ASP A 37 -10.68 -12.23 -4.12
C ASP A 37 -10.58 -12.79 -2.70
N ALA A 38 -9.66 -13.75 -2.48
CA ALA A 38 -9.37 -14.30 -1.17
C ALA A 38 -8.89 -13.21 -0.19
N PHE A 39 -8.00 -12.31 -0.64
CA PHE A 39 -7.54 -11.17 0.17
C PHE A 39 -8.67 -10.20 0.50
N LYS A 40 -9.55 -9.92 -0.47
CA LYS A 40 -10.73 -9.09 -0.27
C LYS A 40 -11.69 -9.69 0.75
N GLU A 41 -11.91 -11.00 0.69
CA GLU A 41 -12.78 -11.72 1.61
C GLU A 41 -12.16 -11.82 3.01
N GLU A 42 -10.87 -12.15 3.10
CA GLU A 42 -10.11 -12.28 4.36
C GLU A 42 -10.06 -10.94 5.12
N HIS A 43 -9.77 -9.84 4.43
CA HIS A 43 -9.65 -8.52 5.05
C HIS A 43 -10.95 -7.70 5.02
N GLY A 44 -12.03 -8.22 4.41
CA GLY A 44 -13.31 -7.51 4.28
C GLY A 44 -13.20 -6.22 3.48
N VAL A 45 -12.38 -6.19 2.42
CA VAL A 45 -12.12 -5.01 1.60
C VAL A 45 -12.68 -5.18 0.19
N SER A 46 -13.30 -4.15 -0.37
CA SER A 46 -13.86 -4.23 -1.74
C SER A 46 -12.85 -3.91 -2.84
N THR A 47 -11.76 -3.23 -2.47
CA THR A 47 -10.80 -2.64 -3.39
C THR A 47 -9.37 -2.99 -3.00
N THR A 48 -8.52 -3.08 -4.00
CA THR A 48 -7.07 -3.23 -3.87
C THR A 48 -6.42 -2.13 -4.73
N PRO A 49 -5.27 -1.56 -4.32
CA PRO A 49 -4.41 -1.95 -3.21
C PRO A 49 -4.94 -1.50 -1.84
N GLN A 50 -4.65 -2.30 -0.80
CA GLN A 50 -4.79 -1.88 0.59
C GLN A 50 -3.40 -1.84 1.23
N LEU A 51 -3.13 -0.80 2.02
CA LEU A 51 -1.93 -0.72 2.83
C LEU A 51 -2.25 -1.04 4.28
N PHE A 52 -1.32 -1.75 4.89
CA PHE A 52 -1.28 -2.02 6.31
C PHE A 52 0.04 -1.49 6.83
N VAL A 53 -0.01 -0.75 7.94
CA VAL A 53 1.18 -0.29 8.64
C VAL A 53 1.06 -0.72 10.08
N ASP A 54 2.06 -1.43 10.60
CA ASP A 54 2.06 -1.96 11.97
C ASP A 54 0.83 -2.85 12.30
N GLY A 55 0.28 -3.52 11.28
CA GLY A 55 -0.96 -4.29 11.40
C GLY A 55 -2.25 -3.45 11.37
N GLU A 56 -2.15 -2.13 11.32
CA GLU A 56 -3.27 -1.22 11.14
C GLU A 56 -3.58 -1.02 9.66
N ARG A 57 -4.84 -1.27 9.28
CA ARG A 57 -5.33 -1.01 7.92
C ARG A 57 -5.48 0.49 7.71
N ILE A 58 -4.58 1.07 6.92
CA ILE A 58 -4.64 2.50 6.55
C ILE A 58 -5.80 2.76 5.59
N GLY A 59 -5.94 1.90 4.57
CA GLY A 59 -6.99 2.06 3.58
C GLY A 59 -6.48 1.84 2.15
N GLY A 60 -7.24 2.38 1.20
CA GLY A 60 -6.92 2.28 -0.22
C GLY A 60 -5.81 3.23 -0.63
N SER A 61 -5.54 3.30 -1.93
CA SER A 61 -4.48 4.15 -2.49
C SER A 61 -4.54 5.63 -2.05
N THR A 62 -5.73 6.19 -1.84
CA THR A 62 -5.92 7.59 -1.43
C THR A 62 -5.54 7.79 0.04
N GLU A 63 -6.05 6.96 0.95
CA GLU A 63 -5.70 7.00 2.37
C GLU A 63 -4.19 6.81 2.58
N VAL A 64 -3.57 5.93 1.79
CA VAL A 64 -2.11 5.73 1.81
C VAL A 64 -1.35 7.00 1.49
N GLU A 65 -1.74 7.69 0.41
CA GLU A 65 -1.08 8.94 0.03
C GLU A 65 -1.22 9.99 1.13
N GLN A 66 -2.38 10.07 1.78
CA GLN A 66 -2.60 10.98 2.90
C GLN A 66 -1.79 10.58 4.14
N TRP A 67 -1.70 9.29 4.44
CA TRP A 67 -0.94 8.78 5.57
C TRP A 67 0.56 9.05 5.43
N ILE A 68 1.12 8.84 4.24
CA ILE A 68 2.54 9.15 3.96
C ILE A 68 2.78 10.66 4.10
N LYS A 69 1.95 11.51 3.49
CA LYS A 69 2.07 12.97 3.61
C LYS A 69 2.00 13.42 5.08
N SER A 70 1.02 12.90 5.82
CA SER A 70 0.84 13.21 7.23
C SER A 70 2.00 12.71 8.11
N ARG A 71 2.86 11.79 7.64
CA ARG A 71 4.05 11.36 8.37
C ARG A 71 5.30 12.13 7.98
N THR A 72 5.49 12.44 6.70
CA THR A 72 6.57 13.32 6.23
C THR A 72 6.44 14.73 6.84
N GLU A 73 5.22 15.21 7.11
CA GLU A 73 5.00 16.47 7.82
C GLU A 73 5.39 16.41 9.33
N VAL A 74 5.73 15.24 9.86
CA VAL A 74 6.07 15.01 11.28
C VAL A 74 7.53 14.57 11.45
N ALA A 75 8.42 14.97 10.53
CA ALA A 75 9.85 15.02 10.80
C ALA A 75 10.23 16.45 11.24
N PRO A 76 10.12 16.82 12.54
CA PRO A 76 10.84 17.97 13.05
C PRO A 76 12.33 17.63 13.18
N GLU A 77 13.14 18.46 12.52
CA GLU A 77 14.56 18.83 12.75
C GLU A 77 15.48 17.88 13.55
#